data_AF-A0A0P9MEX1-F1
#
_entry.id   AF-A0A0P9MEX1-F1
#
_cell.length_a   1.000
_cell.length_b   1.000
_cell.length_c   1.000
_cell.angle_alpha   90.00
_cell.angle_beta   90.00
_cell.angle_gamma   90.00
#
_symmetry.space_group_name_H-M   'P 1'
#
loop_
_entity.id
_entity.type
_entity.pdbx_description
1 polymer ?
#
loop_
_entity_poly.entity_id
_entity_poly.type
_entity_poly.pdbx_seq_one_letter_code
_entity_poly.pdbx_strand_id
1 'polypeptide(L)'
;MIVDIEKLEALAKAAKSGGAEWSDLTVDTERMYTAEGMLVELYEFATPAVLLELCNDNEALRGLYQMHKQTETREMRELKAEIAGLKTGYEAYERVNAELRAECERLKRNRDMWKGQVERQSEMLRLAHEADKQLKAECEALKEKHEAARDRKNSITALQIENESLRDAAAVSAMRIKELDLLFGRYILAMRAAVIEDEHGKTETSGMDWIFNSLVGPGQLPPEGETDAQAYFDREIVAVDNGMQEVLAFHDQRRAAKSKEASQ
;
A
#
# COMPACT_ATOMS: atom_id res chain seq x y z
N MET A 1 -6.23 -10.88 -57.28
CA MET A 1 -5.18 -10.66 -58.29
C MET A 1 -5.92 -10.33 -59.59
N ILE A 2 -5.96 -9.03 -59.95
CA ILE A 2 -6.69 -8.55 -61.12
C ILE A 2 -5.81 -8.87 -62.33
N VAL A 3 -6.30 -9.69 -63.25
CA VAL A 3 -5.59 -10.02 -64.50
C VAL A 3 -5.64 -8.78 -65.38
N ASP A 4 -4.46 -8.25 -65.69
CA ASP A 4 -4.27 -7.07 -66.53
C ASP A 4 -4.55 -7.44 -68.00
N ILE A 5 -5.78 -7.14 -68.43
CA ILE A 5 -6.30 -7.45 -69.77
C ILE A 5 -5.48 -6.73 -70.85
N GLU A 6 -4.98 -5.52 -70.59
CA GLU A 6 -4.16 -4.77 -71.54
C GLU A 6 -2.82 -5.49 -71.80
N LYS A 7 -2.24 -6.11 -70.78
CA LYS A 7 -1.01 -6.90 -70.91
C LYS A 7 -1.21 -8.17 -71.73
N LEU A 8 -2.37 -8.81 -71.61
CA LEU A 8 -2.74 -9.98 -72.42
C LEU A 8 -3.04 -9.60 -73.87
N GLU A 9 -3.68 -8.46 -74.11
CA GLU A 9 -3.90 -7.94 -75.46
C GLU A 9 -2.60 -7.50 -76.14
N ALA A 10 -1.67 -6.92 -75.39
CA ALA A 10 -0.33 -6.58 -75.88
C ALA A 10 0.46 -7.84 -76.31
N LEU A 11 0.40 -8.91 -75.52
CA LEU A 11 1.03 -10.20 -75.85
C LEU A 11 0.36 -10.88 -77.06
N ALA A 12 -0.97 -10.80 -77.18
CA ALA A 12 -1.70 -11.34 -78.33
C ALA A 12 -1.40 -10.56 -79.63
N LYS A 13 -1.22 -9.23 -79.52
CA LYS A 13 -0.84 -8.36 -80.65
C LYS A 13 0.60 -8.62 -81.08
N ALA A 14 1.53 -8.84 -80.14
CA ALA A 14 2.91 -9.24 -80.42
C ALA A 14 3.01 -10.61 -81.12
N ALA A 15 2.18 -11.57 -80.73
CA ALA A 15 2.11 -12.89 -81.38
C ALA A 15 1.55 -12.81 -82.83
N LYS A 16 0.60 -11.90 -83.10
CA LYS A 16 0.10 -11.65 -84.46
C LYS A 16 1.11 -10.89 -85.35
N SER A 17 1.94 -10.02 -84.79
CA SER A 17 3.01 -9.33 -85.54
C SER A 17 4.25 -10.20 -85.77
N GLY A 18 4.52 -11.17 -84.90
CA GLY A 18 5.62 -12.15 -85.07
C GLY A 18 5.31 -13.27 -86.07
N GLY A 19 4.04 -13.41 -86.50
CA GLY A 19 3.64 -14.37 -87.54
C GLY A 19 4.01 -13.95 -88.97
N ALA A 20 4.54 -12.73 -89.17
CA ALA A 20 4.94 -12.20 -90.47
C ALA A 20 6.37 -12.60 -90.91
N GLU A 21 7.18 -13.17 -90.02
CA GLU A 21 8.54 -13.65 -90.37
C GLU A 21 8.55 -15.04 -91.05
N TRP A 22 7.38 -15.69 -91.20
CA TRP A 22 7.24 -16.99 -91.87
C TRP A 22 6.52 -16.91 -93.22
N SER A 23 6.03 -15.72 -93.62
CA SER A 23 5.39 -15.51 -94.92
C SER A 23 6.35 -15.19 -96.06
N ASP A 24 7.65 -15.01 -95.76
CA ASP A 24 8.71 -14.77 -96.76
C ASP A 24 9.48 -16.04 -97.16
N LEU A 25 8.94 -17.22 -96.85
CA LEU A 25 9.27 -18.42 -97.60
C LEU A 25 8.46 -18.42 -98.91
N THR A 26 8.61 -17.35 -99.71
CA THR A 26 8.42 -17.47 -101.15
C THR A 26 9.30 -18.63 -101.58
N VAL A 27 8.67 -19.75 -101.94
CA VAL A 27 9.33 -20.82 -102.68
C VAL A 27 9.90 -20.14 -103.91
N ASP A 28 11.19 -19.86 -103.84
CA ASP A 28 11.99 -19.22 -104.87
C ASP A 28 11.96 -20.13 -106.09
N THR A 29 11.01 -19.86 -106.98
CA THR A 29 10.79 -20.62 -108.21
C THR A 29 11.98 -20.47 -109.17
N GLU A 30 12.87 -19.49 -108.98
CA GLU A 30 14.14 -19.39 -109.71
C GLU A 30 15.22 -20.32 -109.16
N ARG A 31 15.24 -20.60 -107.84
CA ARG A 31 16.08 -21.68 -107.28
C ARG A 31 15.58 -23.08 -107.65
N MET A 32 14.29 -23.23 -107.99
CA MET A 32 13.75 -24.50 -108.47
C MET A 32 14.35 -24.92 -109.82
N TYR A 33 14.81 -23.97 -110.65
CA TYR A 33 15.50 -24.25 -111.92
C TYR A 33 17.03 -24.44 -111.78
N THR A 34 17.62 -24.18 -110.61
CA THR A 34 18.98 -24.65 -110.28
C THR A 34 19.01 -26.06 -109.71
N ALA A 35 17.85 -26.63 -109.33
CA ALA A 35 17.76 -28.03 -108.94
C ALA A 35 17.96 -28.97 -110.14
N GLU A 36 17.51 -28.62 -111.35
CA GLU A 36 17.77 -29.41 -112.57
C GLU A 36 19.24 -29.35 -113.00
N GLY A 37 19.92 -28.21 -112.85
CA GLY A 37 21.37 -28.09 -113.09
C GLY A 37 22.21 -28.83 -112.04
N MET A 38 21.84 -28.73 -110.76
CA MET A 38 22.49 -29.51 -109.69
C MET A 38 22.16 -31.01 -109.79
N LEU A 39 21.00 -31.40 -110.33
CA LEU A 39 20.64 -32.80 -110.58
C LEU A 39 21.50 -33.43 -111.68
N VAL A 40 21.95 -32.66 -112.67
CA VAL A 40 22.85 -33.15 -113.74
C VAL A 40 24.28 -33.32 -113.19
N GLU A 41 24.79 -32.41 -112.36
CA GLU A 41 26.08 -32.62 -111.66
C GLU A 41 26.00 -33.72 -110.60
N LEU A 42 24.84 -33.90 -109.93
CA LEU A 42 24.63 -35.01 -109.02
C LEU A 42 24.63 -36.35 -109.77
N TYR A 43 24.09 -36.42 -111.00
CA TYR A 43 23.96 -37.68 -111.75
C TYR A 43 25.33 -38.31 -112.11
N GLU A 44 26.37 -37.50 -112.29
CA GLU A 44 27.74 -37.99 -112.55
C GLU A 44 28.44 -38.53 -111.28
N PHE A 45 28.03 -38.10 -110.09
CA PHE A 45 28.57 -38.56 -108.79
C PHE A 45 27.60 -39.46 -108.01
N ALA A 46 26.35 -39.58 -108.45
CA ALA A 46 25.28 -40.44 -107.90
C ALA A 46 25.51 -41.90 -108.30
N THR A 47 26.69 -42.40 -107.96
CA THR A 47 26.93 -43.83 -107.94
C THR A 47 25.99 -44.47 -106.91
N PRO A 48 25.53 -45.71 -107.13
CA PRO A 48 24.67 -46.42 -106.17
C PRO A 48 25.23 -46.42 -104.74
N ALA A 49 26.56 -46.35 -104.58
CA ALA A 49 27.24 -46.24 -103.29
C ALA A 49 26.93 -44.93 -102.55
N VAL A 50 27.01 -43.78 -103.22
CA VAL A 50 26.77 -42.45 -102.63
C VAL A 50 25.30 -42.26 -102.25
N LEU A 51 24.37 -42.75 -103.07
CA LEU A 51 22.94 -42.72 -102.74
C LEU A 51 22.58 -43.64 -101.58
N LEU A 52 23.23 -44.81 -101.47
CA LEU A 52 23.05 -45.72 -100.34
C LEU A 52 23.59 -45.10 -99.04
N GLU A 53 24.73 -44.40 -99.10
CA GLU A 53 25.31 -43.67 -97.97
C GLU A 53 24.40 -42.54 -97.49
N LEU A 54 23.87 -41.71 -98.40
CA LEU A 54 22.89 -40.67 -98.06
C LEU A 54 21.58 -41.23 -97.49
N CYS A 55 21.11 -42.38 -97.98
CA CYS A 55 19.96 -43.07 -97.38
C CYS A 55 20.26 -43.56 -95.97
N ASN A 56 21.44 -44.17 -95.76
CA ASN A 56 21.90 -44.60 -94.44
C ASN A 56 22.04 -43.41 -93.48
N ASP A 57 22.55 -42.28 -93.95
CA ASP A 57 22.67 -41.04 -93.18
C ASP A 57 21.29 -40.46 -92.84
N ASN A 58 20.32 -40.49 -93.76
CA ASN A 58 18.96 -40.04 -93.50
C ASN A 58 18.27 -40.92 -92.44
N GLU A 59 18.48 -42.25 -92.51
CA GLU A 59 17.99 -43.18 -91.51
C GLU A 59 18.65 -42.96 -90.14
N ALA A 60 19.97 -42.73 -90.11
CA ALA A 60 20.71 -42.38 -88.89
C ALA A 60 20.22 -41.06 -88.28
N LEU A 61 20.01 -40.02 -89.10
CA LEU A 61 19.46 -38.72 -88.67
C LEU A 61 18.03 -38.85 -88.15
N ARG A 62 17.19 -39.67 -88.78
CA ARG A 62 15.84 -39.97 -88.28
C ARG A 62 15.88 -40.68 -86.94
N GLY A 63 16.80 -41.64 -86.76
CA GLY A 63 17.02 -42.32 -85.48
C GLY A 63 17.48 -41.36 -84.38
N LEU A 64 18.45 -40.50 -84.69
CA LEU A 64 18.93 -39.46 -83.77
C LEU A 64 17.83 -38.46 -83.39
N TYR A 65 17.04 -37.99 -84.36
CA TYR A 65 15.92 -37.10 -84.11
C TYR A 65 14.86 -37.74 -83.22
N GLN A 66 14.51 -39.00 -83.46
CA GLN A 66 13.55 -39.73 -82.62
C GLN A 66 14.08 -39.93 -81.20
N MET A 67 15.36 -40.26 -81.05
CA MET A 67 16.01 -40.41 -79.74
C MET A 67 16.06 -39.09 -78.98
N HIS A 68 16.42 -37.99 -79.65
CA HIS A 68 16.44 -36.66 -79.04
C HIS A 68 15.04 -36.22 -78.60
N LYS A 69 14.04 -36.37 -79.47
CA LYS A 69 12.63 -36.11 -79.14
C LYS A 69 12.14 -36.93 -77.95
N GLN A 70 12.50 -38.22 -77.87
CA GLN A 70 12.17 -39.07 -76.73
C GLN A 70 12.86 -38.61 -75.44
N THR A 71 14.13 -38.20 -75.53
CA THR A 71 14.93 -37.68 -74.42
C THR A 71 14.32 -36.38 -73.87
N GLU A 72 14.06 -35.41 -74.74
CA GLU A 72 13.40 -34.15 -74.38
C GLU A 72 12.00 -34.39 -73.77
N THR A 73 11.24 -35.33 -74.32
CA THR A 73 9.91 -35.68 -73.78
C THR A 73 10.01 -36.33 -72.40
N ARG A 74 11.09 -37.07 -72.12
CA ARG A 74 11.35 -37.63 -70.78
C ARG A 74 11.76 -36.52 -69.82
N GLU A 75 12.73 -35.68 -70.18
CA GLU A 75 13.20 -34.57 -69.35
C GLU A 75 12.06 -33.58 -69.04
N MET A 76 11.22 -33.26 -70.03
CA MET A 76 10.06 -32.41 -69.81
C MET A 76 9.03 -33.02 -68.86
N ARG A 77 8.90 -34.36 -68.82
CA ARG A 77 8.04 -35.04 -67.84
C ARG A 77 8.64 -35.00 -66.44
N GLU A 78 9.95 -35.21 -66.32
CA GLU A 78 10.68 -35.15 -65.05
C GLU A 78 10.63 -33.74 -64.45
N LEU A 79 10.92 -32.70 -65.24
CA LEU A 79 10.82 -31.30 -64.83
C LEU A 79 9.39 -30.92 -64.43
N LYS A 80 8.37 -31.39 -65.16
CA LYS A 80 6.96 -31.17 -64.76
C LYS A 80 6.64 -31.82 -63.41
N ALA A 81 7.15 -33.02 -63.16
CA ALA A 81 6.97 -33.71 -61.88
C ALA A 81 7.70 -32.98 -60.75
N GLU A 82 8.92 -32.49 -61.00
CA GLU A 82 9.69 -31.70 -60.03
C GLU A 82 8.98 -30.38 -59.71
N ILE A 83 8.52 -29.64 -60.73
CA ILE A 83 7.74 -28.40 -60.55
C ILE A 83 6.47 -28.67 -59.75
N ALA A 84 5.79 -29.80 -59.99
CA ALA A 84 4.61 -30.18 -59.22
C ALA A 84 4.96 -30.45 -57.74
N GLY A 85 6.06 -31.15 -57.47
CA GLY A 85 6.55 -31.39 -56.11
C GLY A 85 7.01 -30.12 -55.38
N LEU A 86 7.68 -29.20 -56.09
CA LEU A 86 8.08 -27.91 -55.54
C LEU A 86 6.87 -27.04 -55.18
N LYS A 87 5.83 -27.04 -56.02
CA LYS A 87 4.59 -26.31 -55.74
C LYS A 87 3.89 -26.84 -54.48
N THR A 88 3.74 -28.15 -54.35
CA THR A 88 3.11 -28.73 -53.16
C THR A 88 3.95 -28.51 -51.90
N GLY A 89 5.28 -28.58 -52.01
CA GLY A 89 6.20 -28.24 -50.93
C GLY A 89 6.07 -26.77 -50.50
N TYR A 90 5.98 -25.85 -51.46
CA TYR A 90 5.80 -24.42 -51.19
C TYR A 90 4.43 -24.13 -50.56
N GLU A 91 3.35 -24.75 -51.03
CA GLU A 91 2.02 -24.65 -50.40
C GLU A 91 2.00 -25.17 -48.96
N ALA A 92 2.71 -26.27 -48.68
CA ALA A 92 2.85 -26.79 -47.32
C ALA A 92 3.64 -25.81 -46.43
N TYR A 93 4.72 -25.24 -46.96
CA TYR A 93 5.49 -24.20 -46.27
C TYR A 93 4.65 -22.96 -45.96
N GLU A 94 3.84 -22.47 -46.91
CA GLU A 94 2.97 -21.32 -46.69
C GLU A 94 1.93 -21.59 -45.59
N ARG A 95 1.35 -22.80 -45.54
CA ARG A 95 0.43 -23.20 -44.47
C ARG A 95 1.13 -23.17 -43.11
N VAL A 96 2.29 -23.78 -42.99
CA VAL A 96 3.08 -23.79 -41.74
C VAL A 96 3.46 -22.36 -41.32
N ASN A 97 3.87 -21.51 -42.26
CA ASN A 97 4.14 -20.11 -41.97
C ASN A 97 2.91 -19.33 -41.48
N ALA A 98 1.73 -19.61 -42.05
CA ALA A 98 0.50 -18.98 -41.61
C ALA A 98 0.13 -19.42 -40.18
N GLU A 99 0.27 -20.70 -39.86
CA GLU A 99 0.07 -21.24 -38.51
C GLU A 99 1.06 -20.64 -37.50
N LEU A 100 2.35 -20.58 -37.83
CA LEU A 100 3.36 -19.96 -36.98
C LEU A 100 3.06 -18.48 -36.71
N ARG A 101 2.61 -17.73 -37.71
CA ARG A 101 2.19 -16.33 -37.51
C ARG A 101 1.00 -16.23 -36.56
N ALA A 102 0.00 -17.09 -36.74
CA ALA A 102 -1.17 -17.12 -35.86
C ALA A 102 -0.77 -17.45 -34.41
N GLU A 103 0.15 -18.40 -34.23
CA GLU A 103 0.65 -18.80 -32.91
C GLU A 103 1.48 -17.68 -32.26
N CYS A 104 2.33 -16.98 -33.03
CA CYS A 104 3.04 -15.79 -32.54
C CYS A 104 2.08 -14.70 -32.05
N GLU A 105 0.98 -14.44 -32.77
CA GLU A 105 -0.03 -13.48 -32.34
C GLU A 105 -0.77 -13.93 -31.07
N ARG A 106 -1.07 -15.23 -30.96
CA ARG A 106 -1.65 -15.81 -29.74
C ARG A 106 -0.72 -15.62 -28.53
N LEU A 107 0.57 -15.90 -28.69
CA LEU A 107 1.57 -15.75 -27.64
C LEU A 107 1.77 -14.29 -27.23
N LYS A 108 1.75 -13.34 -28.17
CA LYS A 108 1.80 -11.90 -27.85
C LYS A 108 0.61 -11.48 -26.98
N ARG A 109 -0.62 -11.87 -27.35
CA ARG A 109 -1.82 -11.57 -26.54
C ARG A 109 -1.73 -12.17 -25.14
N ASN A 110 -1.25 -13.41 -25.03
CA ASN A 110 -1.07 -14.07 -23.74
C ASN A 110 -0.04 -13.33 -22.88
N ARG A 111 1.12 -12.97 -23.45
CA ARG A 111 2.15 -12.16 -22.78
C ARG A 111 1.59 -10.83 -22.28
N ASP A 112 0.85 -10.10 -23.13
CA ASP A 112 0.33 -8.77 -22.79
C ASP A 112 -0.74 -8.86 -21.69
N MET A 113 -1.56 -9.91 -21.71
CA MET A 113 -2.52 -10.23 -20.65
C MET A 113 -1.82 -10.52 -19.32
N TRP A 114 -0.82 -11.40 -19.31
CA TRP A 114 -0.04 -11.70 -18.10
C TRP A 114 0.69 -10.48 -17.57
N LYS A 115 1.28 -9.67 -18.46
CA LYS A 115 1.94 -8.41 -18.08
C LYS A 115 0.95 -7.48 -17.36
N GLY A 116 -0.24 -7.27 -17.93
CA GLY A 116 -1.27 -6.45 -17.28
C GLY A 116 -1.83 -7.05 -15.99
N GLN A 117 -1.81 -8.37 -15.80
CA GLN A 117 -2.16 -9.00 -14.54
C GLN A 117 -1.08 -8.78 -13.47
N VAL A 118 0.19 -8.94 -13.82
CA VAL A 118 1.32 -8.69 -12.92
C VAL A 118 1.33 -7.23 -12.47
N GLU A 119 1.18 -6.27 -13.40
CA GLU A 119 1.14 -4.84 -13.08
C GLU A 119 0.01 -4.50 -12.08
N ARG A 120 -1.19 -5.05 -12.29
CA ARG A 120 -2.31 -4.88 -11.35
C ARG A 120 -2.03 -5.47 -9.98
N GLN A 121 -1.43 -6.65 -9.92
CA GLN A 121 -1.08 -7.29 -8.65
C GLN A 121 0.04 -6.54 -7.92
N SER A 122 1.05 -6.05 -8.64
CA SER A 122 2.12 -5.24 -8.07
C SER A 122 1.57 -3.93 -7.48
N GLU A 123 0.66 -3.26 -8.19
CA GLU A 123 0.05 -2.03 -7.69
C GLU A 123 -0.85 -2.30 -6.48
N MET A 124 -1.64 -3.37 -6.50
CA MET A 124 -2.44 -3.79 -5.35
C MET A 124 -1.57 -4.07 -4.12
N LEU A 125 -0.45 -4.78 -4.31
CA LEU A 125 0.49 -5.09 -3.23
C LEU A 125 1.14 -3.83 -2.67
N ARG A 126 1.49 -2.86 -3.54
CA ARG A 126 2.03 -1.56 -3.14
C ARG A 126 1.04 -0.79 -2.26
N LEU A 127 -0.22 -0.72 -2.68
CA LEU A 127 -1.28 -0.05 -1.91
C LEU A 127 -1.54 -0.75 -0.58
N ALA A 128 -1.56 -2.09 -0.56
CA ALA A 128 -1.72 -2.86 0.67
C ALA A 128 -0.57 -2.61 1.65
N HIS A 129 0.68 -2.51 1.15
CA HIS A 129 1.83 -2.22 1.99
C HIS A 129 1.79 -0.80 2.58
N GLU A 130 1.38 0.19 1.79
CA GLU A 130 1.20 1.55 2.29
C GLU A 130 0.08 1.64 3.33
N ALA A 131 -1.03 0.93 3.12
CA ALA A 131 -2.12 0.85 4.09
C ALA A 131 -1.68 0.19 5.41
N ASP A 132 -0.90 -0.91 5.35
CA ASP A 132 -0.34 -1.57 6.54
C ASP A 132 0.61 -0.64 7.32
N LYS A 133 1.41 0.16 6.59
CA LYS A 133 2.29 1.15 7.20
C LYS A 133 1.50 2.26 7.91
N GLN A 134 0.43 2.76 7.30
CA GLN A 134 -0.46 3.76 7.90
C GLN A 134 -1.16 3.19 9.14
N LEU A 135 -1.71 1.98 9.04
CA LEU A 135 -2.38 1.29 10.14
C LEU A 135 -1.43 1.11 11.34
N LYS A 136 -0.17 0.70 11.08
CA LYS A 136 0.84 0.58 12.14
C LYS A 136 1.12 1.91 12.83
N ALA A 137 1.27 2.99 12.07
CA ALA A 137 1.47 4.32 12.64
C ALA A 137 0.28 4.78 13.49
N GLU A 138 -0.95 4.54 13.03
CA GLU A 138 -2.16 4.83 13.80
C GLU A 138 -2.26 3.99 15.09
N CYS A 139 -1.90 2.70 15.01
CA CYS A 139 -1.86 1.83 16.19
C CYS A 139 -0.88 2.32 17.25
N GLU A 140 0.33 2.74 16.87
CA GLU A 140 1.32 3.30 17.82
C GLU A 140 0.82 4.61 18.43
N ALA A 141 0.28 5.53 17.63
CA ALA A 141 -0.30 6.78 18.15
C ALA A 141 -1.47 6.53 19.11
N LEU A 142 -2.28 5.49 18.88
CA LEU A 142 -3.36 5.11 19.78
C LEU A 142 -2.85 4.51 21.10
N LYS A 143 -1.77 3.72 21.07
CA LYS A 143 -1.14 3.19 22.28
C LYS A 143 -0.62 4.32 23.17
N GLU A 144 0.10 5.29 22.62
CA GLU A 144 0.60 6.45 23.37
C GLU A 144 -0.55 7.24 24.02
N LYS A 145 -1.64 7.47 23.28
CA LYS A 145 -2.83 8.15 23.82
C LYS A 145 -3.46 7.35 24.96
N HIS A 146 -3.53 6.02 24.84
CA HIS A 146 -4.08 5.15 25.87
C HIS A 146 -3.21 5.14 27.14
N GLU A 147 -1.89 5.10 27.00
CA GLU A 147 -0.95 5.21 28.12
C GLU A 147 -1.10 6.56 28.84
N ALA A 148 -1.09 7.68 28.10
CA ALA A 148 -1.31 9.00 28.67
C ALA A 148 -2.71 9.15 29.33
N ALA A 149 -3.74 8.47 28.82
CA ALA A 149 -5.06 8.44 29.44
C ALA A 149 -5.06 7.62 30.73
N ARG A 150 -4.33 6.50 30.76
CA ARG A 150 -4.14 5.67 31.95
C ARG A 150 -3.43 6.43 33.06
N ASP A 151 -2.36 7.16 32.74
CA ASP A 151 -1.62 7.95 33.72
C ASP A 151 -2.46 9.09 34.29
N ARG A 152 -3.22 9.79 33.43
CA ARG A 152 -4.20 10.79 33.88
C ARG A 152 -5.24 10.20 34.83
N LYS A 153 -5.76 9.01 34.51
CA LYS A 153 -6.70 8.31 35.39
C LYS A 153 -6.08 7.99 36.75
N ASN A 154 -4.85 7.46 36.77
CA ASN A 154 -4.15 7.13 38.02
C ASN A 154 -3.93 8.39 38.89
N SER A 155 -3.53 9.51 38.28
CA SER A 155 -3.36 10.79 38.98
C SER A 155 -4.68 11.31 39.55
N ILE A 156 -5.77 11.24 38.78
CA ILE A 156 -7.12 11.61 39.27
C ILE A 156 -7.50 10.76 40.47
N THR A 157 -7.28 9.45 40.42
CA THR A 157 -7.59 8.54 41.54
C THR A 157 -6.77 8.89 42.79
N ALA A 158 -5.48 9.20 42.64
CA ALA A 158 -4.64 9.61 43.77
C ALA A 158 -5.15 10.93 44.40
N LEU A 159 -5.48 11.92 43.58
CA LEU A 159 -6.03 13.19 44.04
C LEU A 159 -7.41 13.04 44.71
N GLN A 160 -8.24 12.10 44.24
CA GLN A 160 -9.52 11.80 44.87
C GLN A 160 -9.34 11.24 46.28
N ILE A 161 -8.40 10.32 46.47
CA ILE A 161 -8.07 9.75 47.78
C ILE A 161 -7.53 10.84 48.73
N GLU A 162 -6.63 11.69 48.24
CA GLU A 162 -6.12 12.82 49.03
C GLU A 162 -7.23 13.80 49.42
N ASN A 163 -8.13 14.13 48.48
CA ASN A 163 -9.26 15.03 48.76
C ASN A 163 -10.21 14.46 49.81
N GLU A 164 -10.49 13.15 49.75
CA GLU A 164 -11.30 12.45 50.74
C GLU A 164 -10.64 12.50 52.13
N SER A 165 -9.34 12.19 52.22
CA SER A 165 -8.59 12.28 53.47
C SER A 165 -8.58 13.71 54.05
N LEU A 166 -8.42 14.73 53.21
CA LEU A 166 -8.48 16.13 53.64
C LEU A 166 -9.87 16.55 54.11
N ARG A 167 -10.93 16.03 53.48
CA ARG A 167 -12.32 16.27 53.91
C ARG A 167 -12.60 15.65 55.27
N ASP A 168 -12.14 14.42 55.49
CA ASP A 168 -12.28 13.74 56.77
C ASP A 168 -11.51 14.47 57.88
N ALA A 169 -10.26 14.86 57.60
CA ALA A 169 -9.46 15.65 58.54
C ALA A 169 -10.13 16.99 58.88
N ALA A 170 -10.68 17.69 57.88
CA ALA A 170 -11.43 18.93 58.09
C ALA A 170 -12.70 18.72 58.92
N ALA A 171 -13.44 17.62 58.69
CA ALA A 171 -14.62 17.28 59.47
C ALA A 171 -14.28 17.00 60.95
N VAL A 172 -13.20 16.25 61.20
CA VAL A 172 -12.70 15.98 62.56
C VAL A 172 -12.28 17.29 63.23
N SER A 173 -11.51 18.14 62.57
CA SER A 173 -11.11 19.45 63.11
C SER A 173 -12.30 20.34 63.43
N ALA A 174 -13.33 20.36 62.57
CA ALA A 174 -14.55 21.13 62.82
C ALA A 174 -15.30 20.63 64.07
N MET A 175 -15.36 19.32 64.29
CA MET A 175 -15.97 18.75 65.50
C MET A 175 -15.15 19.03 66.75
N ARG A 176 -13.81 19.00 66.66
CA ARG A 176 -12.94 19.40 67.78
C ARG A 176 -13.10 20.87 68.16
N ILE A 177 -13.21 21.76 67.18
CA ILE A 177 -13.49 23.18 67.45
C ILE A 177 -14.84 23.33 68.16
N LYS A 178 -15.88 22.64 67.66
CA LYS A 178 -17.20 22.65 68.30
C LYS A 178 -17.16 22.09 69.72
N GLU A 179 -16.41 21.02 69.96
CA GLU A 179 -16.21 20.45 71.30
C GLU A 179 -15.55 21.45 72.24
N LEU A 180 -14.48 22.13 71.79
CA LEU A 180 -13.82 23.19 72.55
C LEU A 180 -14.79 24.34 72.87
N ASP A 181 -15.54 24.83 71.87
CA ASP A 181 -16.53 25.90 72.07
C ASP A 181 -17.59 25.52 73.13
N LEU A 182 -18.04 24.26 73.12
CA LEU A 182 -19.00 23.75 74.09
C LEU A 182 -18.40 23.60 75.49
N LEU A 183 -17.14 23.17 75.60
CA LEU A 183 -16.41 23.11 76.88
C LEU A 183 -16.23 24.50 77.47
N PHE A 184 -15.77 25.48 76.67
CA PHE A 184 -15.68 26.88 77.10
C PHE A 184 -17.05 27.43 77.51
N GLY A 185 -18.10 27.13 76.74
CA GLY A 185 -19.48 27.51 77.08
C GLY A 185 -19.92 26.96 78.43
N ARG A 186 -19.61 25.69 78.74
CA ARG A 186 -19.88 25.08 80.04
C ARG A 186 -19.12 25.79 81.17
N TYR A 187 -17.83 26.07 81.01
CA TYR A 187 -17.04 26.75 82.05
C TYR A 187 -17.53 28.17 82.29
N ILE A 188 -17.83 28.94 81.24
CA ILE A 188 -18.39 30.28 81.37
C ILE A 188 -19.75 30.22 82.09
N LEU A 189 -20.59 29.23 81.78
CA LEU A 189 -21.88 29.05 82.45
C LEU A 189 -21.68 28.73 83.94
N ALA A 190 -20.72 27.87 84.27
CA ALA A 190 -20.37 27.54 85.64
C ALA A 190 -19.88 28.75 86.43
N MET A 191 -18.98 29.55 85.84
CA MET A 191 -18.50 30.80 86.43
C MET A 191 -19.65 31.80 86.64
N ARG A 192 -20.57 31.91 85.69
CA ARG A 192 -21.77 32.76 85.85
C ARG A 192 -22.68 32.27 86.97
N ALA A 193 -22.89 30.95 87.09
CA ALA A 193 -23.66 30.37 88.18
C ALA A 193 -22.99 30.62 89.54
N ALA A 194 -21.66 30.51 89.60
CA ALA A 194 -20.88 30.82 90.80
C ALA A 194 -21.05 32.27 91.25
N VAL A 195 -21.00 33.25 90.33
CA VAL A 195 -21.26 34.66 90.65
C VAL A 195 -22.68 34.87 91.16
N ILE A 196 -23.69 34.22 90.55
CA ILE A 196 -25.07 34.32 91.03
C ILE A 196 -25.21 33.78 92.45
N GLU A 197 -24.57 32.64 92.75
CA GLU A 197 -24.60 32.02 94.08
C GLU A 197 -23.80 32.83 95.11
N ASP A 198 -22.70 33.48 94.72
CA ASP A 198 -21.98 34.42 95.60
C ASP A 198 -22.84 35.64 95.97
N GLU A 199 -23.58 36.19 95.00
CA GLU A 199 -24.45 37.35 95.22
C GLU A 199 -25.77 37.03 95.95
N HIS A 200 -26.33 35.83 95.78
CA HIS A 200 -27.70 35.50 96.20
C HIS A 200 -27.84 34.17 96.99
N GLY A 201 -26.75 33.43 97.17
CA GLY A 201 -26.74 32.10 97.75
C GLY A 201 -26.88 32.08 99.27
N LYS A 202 -26.95 30.87 99.82
CA LYS A 202 -27.17 30.65 101.26
C LYS A 202 -25.87 30.49 102.07
N THR A 203 -24.75 30.17 101.41
CA THR A 203 -23.46 29.91 102.06
C THR A 203 -22.32 30.51 101.24
N GLU A 204 -21.22 30.82 101.91
CA GLU A 204 -20.02 31.45 101.31
C GLU A 204 -19.27 30.52 100.35
N THR A 205 -19.57 29.21 100.33
CA THR A 205 -18.81 28.22 99.53
C THR A 205 -19.59 27.63 98.35
N SER A 206 -20.91 27.82 98.29
CA SER A 206 -21.74 27.19 97.25
C SER A 206 -21.43 27.67 95.83
N GLY A 207 -20.85 28.86 95.66
CA GLY A 207 -20.35 29.33 94.36
C GLY A 207 -19.20 28.46 93.81
N MET A 208 -18.30 27.99 94.68
CA MET A 208 -17.18 27.14 94.25
C MET A 208 -17.64 25.75 93.80
N ASP A 209 -18.72 25.22 94.37
CA ASP A 209 -19.28 23.92 93.95
C ASP A 209 -19.68 23.93 92.46
N TRP A 210 -20.20 25.05 91.95
CA TRP A 210 -20.52 25.19 90.51
C TRP A 210 -19.28 25.08 89.63
N ILE A 211 -18.16 25.67 90.05
CA ILE A 211 -16.88 25.64 89.33
C ILE A 211 -16.29 24.23 89.37
N PHE A 212 -16.15 23.63 90.56
CA PHE A 212 -15.59 22.28 90.72
C PHE A 212 -16.38 21.21 89.96
N ASN A 213 -17.71 21.23 90.05
CA ASN A 213 -18.57 20.26 89.34
C ASN A 213 -18.53 20.41 87.81
N SER A 214 -18.07 21.56 87.32
CA SER A 214 -18.02 21.85 85.89
C SER A 214 -16.68 21.54 85.25
N LEU A 215 -15.61 21.37 86.04
CA LEU A 215 -14.33 20.85 85.58
C LEU A 215 -14.46 19.38 85.18
N VAL A 216 -13.91 19.01 84.03
CA VAL A 216 -14.08 17.70 83.38
C VAL A 216 -12.73 17.09 83.04
N GLY A 217 -12.35 16.06 83.77
CA GLY A 217 -11.27 15.15 83.37
C GLY A 217 -9.89 15.44 83.99
N PRO A 218 -8.90 14.58 83.70
CA PRO A 218 -7.58 14.63 84.30
C PRO A 218 -6.83 15.93 83.99
N GLY A 219 -6.18 16.52 84.99
CA GLY A 219 -5.37 17.74 84.84
C GLY A 219 -6.15 19.06 84.84
N GLN A 220 -7.47 19.04 84.99
CA GLN A 220 -8.27 20.27 85.14
C GLN A 220 -8.32 20.81 86.57
N LEU A 221 -7.91 20.00 87.54
CA LEU A 221 -7.69 20.40 88.92
C LEU A 221 -6.18 20.50 89.19
N PRO A 222 -5.76 21.39 90.10
CA PRO A 222 -4.37 21.43 90.53
C PRO A 222 -3.96 20.09 91.16
N PRO A 223 -2.67 19.71 91.09
CA PRO A 223 -2.16 18.51 91.74
C PRO A 223 -2.43 18.50 93.25
N GLU A 224 -2.58 17.30 93.83
CA GLU A 224 -2.75 17.15 95.28
C GLU A 224 -1.55 17.74 96.05
N GLY A 225 -1.83 18.56 97.07
CA GLY A 225 -0.81 19.20 97.91
C GLY A 225 -0.35 20.59 97.43
N GLU A 226 -0.84 21.08 96.28
CA GLU A 226 -0.67 22.47 95.88
C GLU A 226 -1.45 23.39 96.83
N THR A 227 -0.81 24.43 97.36
CA THR A 227 -1.39 25.32 98.39
C THR A 227 -1.22 26.80 98.10
N ASP A 228 -0.31 27.17 97.18
CA ASP A 228 -0.08 28.55 96.76
C ASP A 228 -0.69 28.81 95.38
N ALA A 229 -1.87 29.44 95.36
CA ALA A 229 -2.60 29.69 94.13
C ALA A 229 -1.87 30.64 93.16
N GLN A 230 -1.14 31.64 93.68
CA GLN A 230 -0.44 32.61 92.85
C GLN A 230 0.77 31.96 92.18
N ALA A 231 1.58 31.23 92.96
CA ALA A 231 2.73 30.51 92.43
C ALA A 231 2.33 29.43 91.41
N TYR A 232 1.18 28.77 91.60
CA TYR A 232 0.61 27.85 90.62
C TYR A 232 0.23 28.58 89.32
N PHE A 233 -0.56 29.66 89.40
CA PHE A 233 -1.01 30.39 88.21
C PHE A 233 0.16 30.94 87.38
N ASP A 234 1.12 31.60 88.03
CA ASP A 234 2.29 32.19 87.37
C ASP A 234 3.14 31.15 86.63
N ARG A 235 3.13 29.90 87.10
CA ARG A 235 3.82 28.78 86.45
C ARG A 235 3.05 28.27 85.23
N GLU A 236 1.74 28.04 85.35
CA GLU A 236 0.94 27.40 84.31
C GLU A 236 0.58 28.36 83.15
N ILE A 237 0.41 29.66 83.42
CA ILE A 237 0.01 30.65 82.40
C ILE A 237 1.04 30.79 81.28
N VAL A 238 2.32 30.57 81.58
CA VAL A 238 3.43 30.67 80.61
C VAL A 238 3.20 29.77 79.39
N ALA A 239 2.73 28.54 79.60
CA ALA A 239 2.46 27.61 78.50
C ALA A 239 1.31 28.11 77.59
N VAL A 240 0.28 28.70 78.20
CA VAL A 240 -0.87 29.26 77.49
C VAL A 240 -0.46 30.48 76.67
N ASP A 241 0.28 31.41 77.27
CA ASP A 241 0.73 32.64 76.61
C ASP A 241 1.65 32.32 75.41
N ASN A 242 2.58 31.37 75.57
CA ASN A 242 3.43 30.91 74.48
C ASN A 242 2.59 30.32 73.34
N GLY A 243 1.64 29.43 73.65
CA GLY A 243 0.75 28.84 72.64
C GLY A 243 -0.11 29.89 71.91
N MET A 244 -0.58 30.92 72.62
CA MET A 244 -1.32 32.04 72.02
C MET A 244 -0.45 32.84 71.04
N GLN A 245 0.81 33.10 71.40
CA GLN A 245 1.75 33.80 70.52
C GLN A 245 1.99 33.01 69.22
N GLU A 246 2.14 31.69 69.29
CA GLU A 246 2.29 30.84 68.11
C GLU A 246 1.07 30.92 67.17
N VAL A 247 -0.14 30.87 67.73
CA VAL A 247 -1.39 30.99 66.95
C VAL A 247 -1.50 32.36 66.27
N LEU A 248 -1.20 33.44 66.98
CA LEU A 248 -1.20 34.80 66.43
C LEU A 248 -0.21 34.94 65.28
N ALA A 249 1.03 34.44 65.45
CA ALA A 249 2.05 34.45 64.42
C ALA A 249 1.61 33.69 63.16
N PHE A 250 0.96 32.53 63.31
CA PHE A 250 0.39 31.79 62.19
C PHE A 250 -0.65 32.62 61.41
N HIS A 251 -1.57 33.29 62.11
CA HIS A 251 -2.59 34.12 61.46
C HIS A 251 -2.00 35.33 60.73
N ASP A 252 -0.98 35.97 61.30
CA ASP A 252 -0.28 37.10 60.68
C ASP A 252 0.41 36.69 59.37
N GLN A 253 1.14 35.58 59.40
CA GLN A 253 1.79 35.04 58.20
C GLN A 253 0.77 34.74 57.09
N ARG A 254 -0.36 34.14 57.44
CA ARG A 254 -1.44 33.81 56.49
C ARG A 254 -2.10 35.06 55.90
N ARG A 255 -2.33 36.10 56.71
CA ARG A 255 -2.86 37.39 56.24
C ARG A 255 -1.89 38.05 55.25
N ALA A 256 -0.61 38.07 55.58
CA ALA A 256 0.43 38.63 54.72
C ALA A 256 0.55 37.89 53.38
N ALA A 257 0.49 36.56 53.39
CA ALA A 257 0.52 35.74 52.17
C ALA A 257 -0.67 36.05 51.24
N LYS A 258 -1.90 36.07 51.77
CA LYS A 258 -3.10 36.39 50.99
C LYS A 258 -3.07 37.81 50.39
N SER A 259 -2.52 38.78 51.12
CA SER A 259 -2.40 40.15 50.61
C SER A 259 -1.42 40.26 49.43
N LYS A 260 -0.38 39.42 49.38
CA LYS A 260 0.57 39.37 48.26
C LYS A 260 -0.05 38.74 47.02
N GLU A 261 -0.80 37.65 47.17
CA GLU A 261 -1.53 36.99 46.08
C GLU A 261 -2.58 37.90 45.45
N ALA A 262 -3.26 38.73 46.24
CA ALA A 262 -4.27 39.67 45.75
C ALA A 262 -3.68 40.91 45.02
N SER A 263 -2.37 41.14 45.13
CA SER A 263 -1.67 42.30 44.55
C SER A 263 -0.87 41.96 43.28
N GLN A 264 -0.93 40.71 42.81
CA GLN A 264 -0.33 40.21 41.56
C GLN A 264 -1.42 40.00 40.50
#